data_AF-A0A1A8KP21-F1
#
_entry.id   AF-A0A1A8KP21-F1
#
_cell.length_a   1.000
_cell.length_b   1.000
_cell.length_c   1.000
_cell.angle_alpha   90.00
_cell.angle_beta   90.00
_cell.angle_gamma   90.00
#
_symmetry.space_group_name_H-M   'P 1'
#
loop_
_entity.id
_entity.type
_entity.pdbx_description
1 polymer ?
#
loop_
_entity_poly.entity_id
_entity_poly.type
_entity_poly.pdbx_seq_one_letter_code
_entity_poly.pdbx_strand_id
1 'polypeptide(L)'
;KLQPQVFSPGDYICKKGDIGREMYIIKEGKLAVVADDGVTQFVVLSDGAYFGEISILGIKGSKAGNRRTANIRSVGYSDLFALSKDDLMEAR
;
A
#
# COMPACT_ATOMS: atom_id res chain seq x y z
N LYS A 1 14.56 -2.87 -7.36
CA LYS A 1 13.88 -2.90 -8.67
C LYS A 1 12.37 -2.97 -8.45
N LEU A 2 11.57 -2.30 -9.28
CA LEU A 2 10.10 -2.37 -9.19
C LEU A 2 9.60 -3.78 -9.57
N GLN A 3 8.75 -4.37 -8.73
CA GLN A 3 8.14 -5.68 -8.95
C GLN A 3 6.66 -5.52 -9.30
N PRO A 4 6.20 -5.96 -10.47
CA PRO A 4 4.78 -5.90 -10.82
C PRO A 4 3.95 -6.86 -9.95
N GLN A 5 2.79 -6.40 -9.48
CA GLN A 5 1.81 -7.18 -8.75
C GLN A 5 0.41 -6.89 -9.27
N VAL A 6 -0.41 -7.94 -9.38
CA VAL A 6 -1.79 -7.85 -9.88
C VAL A 6 -2.76 -8.27 -8.78
N PHE A 7 -3.88 -7.55 -8.67
CA PHE A 7 -4.90 -7.77 -7.66
C PHE A 7 -6.29 -7.83 -8.31
N SER A 8 -7.13 -8.72 -7.77
CA SER A 8 -8.53 -8.88 -8.19
C SER A 8 -9.46 -7.96 -7.38
N PRO A 9 -10.69 -7.69 -7.87
CA PRO A 9 -11.69 -6.95 -7.11
C PRO A 9 -11.91 -7.57 -5.72
N GLY A 10 -11.78 -6.76 -4.67
CA GLY A 10 -11.95 -7.19 -3.28
C GLY A 10 -10.68 -7.68 -2.58
N ASP A 11 -9.57 -7.88 -3.30
CA ASP A 11 -8.31 -8.29 -2.68
C ASP A 11 -7.77 -7.19 -1.76
N TYR A 12 -7.24 -7.60 -0.61
CA TYR A 12 -6.50 -6.69 0.26
C TYR A 12 -5.04 -6.65 -0.17
N ILE A 13 -4.56 -5.46 -0.49
CA ILE A 13 -3.14 -5.24 -0.76
C ILE A 13 -2.39 -5.19 0.57
N CYS A 14 -2.99 -4.55 1.58
CA CYS A 14 -2.48 -4.62 2.94
C CYS A 14 -3.60 -4.42 3.97
N LYS A 15 -3.41 -4.98 5.15
CA LYS A 15 -4.28 -4.74 6.30
C LYS A 15 -3.55 -3.96 7.37
N LYS A 16 -4.30 -3.13 8.08
CA LYS A 16 -3.81 -2.36 9.22
C LYS A 16 -3.21 -3.32 10.26
N GLY A 17 -2.02 -2.99 10.74
CA GLY A 17 -1.27 -3.82 11.69
C GLY A 17 -0.29 -4.80 11.05
N ASP A 18 -0.41 -5.12 9.76
CA ASP A 18 0.55 -5.98 9.05
C ASP A 18 1.94 -5.34 9.04
N ILE A 19 2.97 -6.16 8.93
CA ILE A 19 4.34 -5.67 8.76
C ILE A 19 4.50 -5.13 7.33
N GLY A 20 4.71 -3.82 7.19
CA GLY A 20 5.01 -3.19 5.91
C GLY A 20 6.49 -3.31 5.57
N ARG A 21 6.80 -3.98 4.46
CA ARG A 21 8.18 -4.18 3.96
C ARG A 21 8.46 -3.48 2.61
N GLU A 22 7.40 -3.03 1.96
CA GLU A 22 7.41 -2.47 0.62
C GLU A 22 6.35 -1.37 0.48
N MET A 23 6.51 -0.50 -0.51
CA MET A 23 5.51 0.51 -0.89
C MET A 23 5.02 0.16 -2.28
N TYR A 24 3.86 0.69 -2.63
CA TYR A 24 3.25 0.40 -3.91
C TYR A 24 2.98 1.69 -4.68
N ILE A 25 3.14 1.62 -5.99
CA ILE A 25 2.73 2.62 -6.96
C ILE A 25 1.61 2.00 -7.78
N ILE A 26 0.48 2.70 -7.90
CA ILE A 26 -0.66 2.25 -8.69
C ILE A 26 -0.35 2.56 -10.16
N LYS A 27 -0.13 1.52 -10.96
CA LYS A 27 0.05 1.65 -12.41
C LYS A 27 -1.30 1.84 -13.09
N GLU A 28 -2.26 1.00 -12.73
CA GLU A 28 -3.63 1.03 -13.28
C GLU A 28 -4.61 0.45 -12.26
N GLY A 29 -5.77 1.09 -12.09
CA GLY A 29 -6.87 0.60 -11.26
C GLY A 29 -7.21 1.54 -10.10
N LYS A 30 -8.12 1.09 -9.24
CA LYS A 30 -8.63 1.87 -8.11
C LYS A 30 -8.56 1.08 -6.82
N LEU A 31 -8.01 1.69 -5.79
CA LEU A 31 -7.89 1.11 -4.46
C LEU A 31 -8.68 1.95 -3.45
N ALA A 32 -9.44 1.30 -2.57
CA ALA A 32 -10.15 1.97 -1.50
C ALA A 32 -9.40 1.77 -0.17
N VAL A 33 -9.18 2.86 0.55
CA VAL A 33 -8.82 2.80 1.96
C VAL A 33 -10.10 2.54 2.75
N VAL A 34 -10.15 1.42 3.46
CA VAL A 34 -11.36 0.96 4.16
C VAL A 34 -11.17 0.92 5.68
N ALA A 35 -12.27 1.12 6.41
CA ALA A 35 -12.29 0.94 7.85
C ALA A 35 -12.12 -0.54 8.26
N ASP A 36 -12.03 -0.78 9.56
CA ASP A 36 -11.85 -2.12 10.13
C ASP A 36 -13.08 -3.02 9.87
N ASP A 37 -14.23 -2.44 9.51
CA ASP A 37 -15.43 -3.16 9.05
C ASP A 37 -15.33 -3.70 7.61
N GLY A 38 -14.33 -3.25 6.83
CA GLY A 38 -14.16 -3.60 5.41
C GLY A 38 -15.24 -3.05 4.47
N VAL A 39 -16.15 -2.20 4.96
CA VAL A 39 -17.30 -1.65 4.22
C VAL A 39 -17.17 -0.15 4.05
N THR A 40 -16.87 0.57 5.14
CA THR A 40 -16.75 2.03 5.13
C THR A 40 -15.50 2.45 4.36
N GLN A 41 -15.67 3.25 3.31
CA GLN A 41 -14.56 3.78 2.49
C GLN A 41 -14.20 5.21 2.92
N PHE A 42 -12.92 5.46 3.15
CA PHE A 42 -12.43 6.80 3.52
C PHE A 42 -11.93 7.59 2.30
N VAL A 43 -11.14 6.95 1.44
CA VAL A 43 -10.58 7.57 0.24
C VAL A 43 -10.35 6.51 -0.83
N VAL A 44 -10.46 6.94 -2.10
CA VAL A 44 -10.10 6.11 -3.25
C VAL A 44 -8.82 6.66 -3.87
N LEU A 45 -7.84 5.79 -4.02
CA LEU A 45 -6.58 6.04 -4.72
C LEU A 45 -6.71 5.51 -6.15
N SER A 46 -6.12 6.22 -7.10
CA SER A 46 -6.13 5.88 -8.53
C SER A 46 -4.72 5.88 -9.11
N ASP A 47 -4.62 5.56 -10.39
CA ASP A 47 -3.41 5.57 -11.21
C ASP A 47 -2.46 6.74 -10.87
N GLY A 48 -1.18 6.44 -10.73
CA GLY A 48 -0.13 7.40 -10.37
C GLY A 48 0.00 7.68 -8.86
N ALA A 49 -1.00 7.33 -8.05
CA ALA A 49 -0.86 7.42 -6.59
C ALA A 49 0.06 6.31 -6.04
N TYR A 50 0.62 6.56 -4.86
CA TYR A 50 1.44 5.59 -4.14
C TYR A 50 1.06 5.53 -2.66
N PHE A 51 1.41 4.43 -2.00
CA PHE A 51 1.12 4.23 -0.58
C PHE A 51 2.10 3.24 0.07
N GLY A 52 2.15 3.27 1.40
CA GLY A 52 2.95 2.35 2.21
C GLY A 52 4.33 2.87 2.58
N GLU A 53 4.62 4.12 2.22
CA GLU A 53 5.85 4.85 2.50
C GLU A 53 6.10 5.03 4.01
N ILE A 54 5.04 5.19 4.81
CA ILE A 54 5.13 5.35 6.26
C ILE A 54 5.82 4.14 6.91
N SER A 55 5.46 2.93 6.49
CA SER A 55 6.00 1.68 7.05
C SER A 55 7.46 1.44 6.67
N ILE A 56 7.93 2.03 5.56
CA ILE A 56 9.30 1.86 5.05
C ILE A 56 10.25 2.90 5.62
N LEU A 57 9.84 4.17 5.60
CA LEU A 57 10.69 5.31 5.95
C LEU A 57 10.95 5.42 7.46
N GLY A 58 10.25 4.62 8.28
CA GLY A 58 10.51 4.53 9.71
C GLY A 58 10.54 5.91 10.36
N ILE A 59 9.50 6.71 10.11
CA ILE A 59 9.43 8.11 10.55
C ILE A 59 9.62 8.13 12.08
N LYS A 60 10.73 8.73 12.54
CA LYS A 60 11.02 8.88 13.98
C LYS A 60 9.84 9.60 14.63
N GLY A 61 9.18 8.92 15.57
CA GLY A 61 7.97 9.40 16.24
C GLY A 61 6.66 8.73 15.80
N SER A 62 6.66 7.92 14.73
CA SER A 62 5.52 7.08 14.38
C SER A 62 5.32 5.98 15.44
N LYS A 63 4.20 6.02 16.16
CA LYS A 63 3.81 4.96 17.11
C LYS A 63 3.57 3.62 16.44
N ALA A 64 3.36 3.60 15.12
CA ALA A 64 3.07 2.39 14.35
C ALA A 64 4.34 1.61 13.96
N GLY A 65 5.54 2.20 14.08
CA GLY A 65 6.78 1.57 13.63
C GLY A 65 6.72 1.20 12.14
N ASN A 66 7.06 -0.05 11.82
CA ASN A 66 6.99 -0.59 10.46
C ASN A 66 5.64 -1.25 10.12
N ARG A 67 4.59 -1.03 10.92
CA ARG A 67 3.26 -1.60 10.64
C ARG A 67 2.48 -0.75 9.66
N ARG A 68 1.59 -1.40 8.91
CA ARG A 68 0.60 -0.75 8.04
C ARG A 68 -0.41 0.01 8.90
N THR A 69 -0.74 1.22 8.48
CA THR A 69 -1.62 2.12 9.25
C THR A 69 -3.09 2.07 8.81
N ALA A 70 -3.37 1.45 7.67
CA ALA A 70 -4.69 1.39 7.08
C ALA A 70 -4.92 0.07 6.33
N ASN A 71 -6.20 -0.26 6.12
CA ASN A 71 -6.60 -1.34 5.25
C ASN A 71 -6.77 -0.78 3.83
N ILE A 72 -6.19 -1.44 2.84
CA ILE A 72 -6.29 -1.03 1.44
C ILE A 72 -6.78 -2.22 0.62
N ARG A 73 -7.89 -2.01 -0.09
CA ARG A 73 -8.58 -3.04 -0.87
C ARG A 73 -8.71 -2.62 -2.32
N SER A 74 -8.50 -3.54 -3.24
CA SER A 74 -8.75 -3.33 -4.66
C SER A 74 -10.25 -3.18 -4.92
N VAL A 75 -10.65 -2.12 -5.64
CA VAL A 75 -12.04 -1.91 -6.04
C VAL A 75 -12.37 -2.74 -7.29
N GLY A 76 -11.41 -2.85 -8.21
CA GLY A 76 -11.50 -3.63 -9.43
C GLY A 76 -10.25 -4.50 -9.62
N TYR A 77 -9.99 -4.93 -10.85
CA TYR A 77 -8.66 -5.40 -11.20
C TYR A 77 -7.67 -4.24 -11.09
N SER A 78 -6.47 -4.49 -10.54
CA SER A 78 -5.47 -3.43 -10.36
C SER A 78 -4.06 -3.95 -10.56
N ASP A 79 -3.28 -3.17 -11.29
CA ASP A 79 -1.85 -3.36 -11.53
C ASP A 79 -1.06 -2.39 -10.66
N LEU A 80 -0.16 -2.94 -9.84
CA LEU A 80 0.70 -2.19 -8.94
C LEU A 80 2.16 -2.51 -9.24
N PHE A 81 3.05 -1.59 -8.92
CA PHE A 81 4.46 -1.87 -8.72
C PHE A 81 4.80 -1.83 -7.24
N ALA A 82 5.35 -2.92 -6.72
CA ALA A 82 5.93 -2.97 -5.39
C ALA A 82 7.41 -2.56 -5.42
N LEU A 83 7.81 -1.74 -4.46
CA LEU A 83 9.18 -1.32 -4.23
C LEU A 83 9.58 -1.70 -2.81
N SER A 84 10.58 -2.58 -2.68
CA SER A 84 11.08 -3.00 -1.38
C SER A 84 11.86 -1.88 -0.68
N LYS A 85 11.95 -1.95 0.65
CA LYS A 85 12.77 -1.02 1.42
C LYS A 85 14.24 -1.02 0.98
N ASP A 86 14.80 -2.19 0.72
CA ASP A 86 16.21 -2.32 0.36
C ASP A 86 16.47 -1.66 -1.00
N ASP A 87 15.59 -1.88 -1.97
CA ASP A 87 15.65 -1.24 -3.28
C ASP A 87 15.51 0.29 -3.22
N LEU A 88 14.71 0.81 -2.29
CA LEU A 88 14.59 2.25 -2.06
C LEU A 88 15.88 2.85 -1.48
N MET A 89 16.57 2.10 -0.61
CA MET A 89 17.82 2.55 0.02
C MET A 89 19.03 2.43 -0.90
N GLU A 90 19.04 1.48 -1.82
CA GLU A 90 20.09 1.32 -2.84
C GLU A 90 20.03 2.38 -3.94
N ALA A 91 18.87 3.03 -4.14
CA ALA A 91 18.71 4.13 -5.10
C ALA A 91 19.34 5.46 -4.64
N ARG A 92 20.28 5.42 -3.70
CA ARG A 92 20.88 6.58 -3.03
C ARG A 92 22.33 6.82 -3.44
#